data_AF-A0A8J7AA48-F1
#
_entry.id   AF-A0A8J7AA48-F1
#
_cell.length_a   1.000
_cell.length_b   1.000
_cell.length_c   1.000
_cell.angle_alpha   90.00
_cell.angle_beta   90.00
_cell.angle_gamma   90.00
#
_symmetry.space_group_name_H-M   'P 1'
#
loop_
_entity.id
_entity.type
_entity.pdbx_description
1 polymer ?
#
loop_
_entity_poly.entity_id
_entity_poly.type
_entity_poly.pdbx_seq_one_letter_code
_entity_poly.pdbx_strand_id
1 'polypeptide(L)' 'MKRFLLTGLTVLLSSLTISSVAYAGQTHLNDLAADLNGDGDVSLTELNIYNRNQRNPK' A
#
# COMPACT_ATOMS: atom_id res chain seq x y z
N MET A 1 24.08 29.02 -2.97
CA MET A 1 23.21 28.61 -4.09
C MET A 1 23.30 27.12 -4.38
N LYS A 2 24.48 26.55 -4.66
CA LYS A 2 24.66 25.10 -4.99
C LYS A 2 24.13 24.11 -3.92
N ARG A 3 24.17 24.51 -2.65
CA ARG A 3 23.77 23.69 -1.49
C ARG A 3 22.25 23.42 -1.44
N PHE A 4 21.45 24.42 -1.81
CA PHE A 4 19.98 24.33 -1.82
C PHE A 4 19.46 23.50 -2.99
N LEU A 5 20.19 23.48 -4.10
CA LEU A 5 19.88 22.68 -5.27
C LEU A 5 20.08 21.18 -4.97
N LEU A 6 21.13 20.85 -4.20
CA LEU A 6 21.41 19.48 -3.80
C LEU A 6 20.39 18.95 -2.79
N THR A 7 20.02 19.74 -1.77
CA THR A 7 18.98 19.34 -0.81
C THR A 7 17.60 19.22 -1.46
N GLY A 8 17.23 20.14 -2.36
CA GLY A 8 15.96 20.04 -3.09
C GLY A 8 15.86 18.77 -3.94
N LEU A 9 16.95 18.40 -4.62
CA LEU A 9 17.02 17.17 -5.42
C LEU A 9 16.93 15.91 -4.54
N THR A 10 17.58 15.88 -3.37
CA THR A 10 17.51 14.74 -2.45
C THR A 10 16.11 14.54 -1.89
N VAL A 11 15.39 15.62 -1.54
CA VAL A 11 14.00 15.51 -1.06
C VAL A 11 13.07 14.96 -2.14
N LEU A 12 13.24 15.42 -3.40
CA LEU A 12 12.48 14.90 -4.54
C LEU A 12 12.79 13.43 -4.86
N LEU A 13 14.06 13.02 -4.81
CA LEU A 13 14.40 11.61 -5.03
C LEU A 13 13.85 10.72 -3.91
N SER A 14 13.87 11.20 -2.67
CA SER A 14 13.39 10.45 -1.50
C SER A 14 11.87 10.24 -1.56
N SER A 15 11.09 11.26 -1.97
CA SER A 15 9.64 11.11 -2.12
C SER A 15 9.24 10.14 -3.23
N LEU A 16 10.02 10.06 -4.31
CA LEU A 16 9.84 9.08 -5.40
C LEU A 16 10.13 7.64 -4.96
N THR A 17 11.03 7.43 -4.00
CA THR A 17 11.35 6.09 -3.48
C THR A 17 10.32 5.56 -2.48
N ILE A 18 9.55 6.43 -1.82
CA ILE A 18 8.53 6.00 -0.83
C ILE A 18 7.23 5.58 -1.54
N SER A 19 6.90 6.18 -2.69
CA SER A 19 5.69 5.86 -3.45
C SER A 19 5.72 4.48 -4.14
N SER A 20 6.91 3.96 -4.50
CA SER A 20 7.03 2.65 -5.14
C SER A 20 6.80 1.47 -4.18
N VAL A 21 7.06 1.65 -2.88
CA VAL A 21 6.86 0.60 -1.86
C VAL A 21 5.39 0.43 -1.49
N ALA A 22 4.59 1.50 -1.59
CA ALA A 22 3.14 1.40 -1.41
C ALA A 22 2.49 0.57 -2.53
N TYR A 23 3.00 0.68 -3.77
CA TYR A 23 2.41 0.00 -4.93
C TYR A 23 2.75 -1.49 -5.01
N ALA A 24 3.93 -1.91 -4.53
CA ALA A 24 4.36 -3.31 -4.60
C ALA A 24 3.78 -4.21 -3.48
N GLY A 25 3.28 -3.61 -2.39
CA GLY A 25 2.60 -4.34 -1.30
C GLY A 25 1.08 -4.42 -1.44
N GLN A 26 0.49 -3.65 -2.35
CA GLN A 26 -0.95 -3.57 -2.58
C GLN A 26 -1.38 -4.45 -3.76
N THR A 27 -1.05 -5.74 -3.74
CA THR A 27 -1.56 -6.65 -4.77
C THR A 27 -3.04 -6.99 -4.60
N HIS A 28 -3.73 -6.54 -3.54
CA HIS A 28 -5.11 -6.94 -3.25
C HIS A 28 -5.97 -5.88 -2.53
N LEU A 29 -5.77 -4.57 -2.74
CA LEU A 29 -6.69 -3.58 -2.14
C LEU A 29 -8.12 -3.64 -2.70
N ASN A 30 -8.30 -4.18 -3.90
CA ASN A 30 -9.59 -4.28 -4.58
C ASN A 30 -10.01 -5.74 -4.81
N ASP A 31 -9.51 -6.69 -4.01
CA ASP A 31 -10.07 -8.04 -4.08
C ASP A 31 -11.47 -8.02 -3.44
N LEU A 32 -12.51 -8.08 -4.28
CA LEU A 32 -13.90 -8.15 -3.82
C LEU A 32 -14.15 -9.39 -2.95
N ALA A 33 -13.31 -10.44 -3.03
CA ALA A 33 -13.40 -11.57 -2.11
C ALA A 33 -12.95 -11.21 -0.67
N ALA A 34 -12.29 -10.07 -0.49
CA ALA A 34 -11.95 -9.50 0.81
C ALA A 34 -13.04 -8.56 1.34
N ASP A 35 -14.11 -8.28 0.61
CA ASP A 35 -15.31 -7.64 1.17
C ASP A 35 -16.05 -8.67 2.03
N LEU A 36 -15.93 -8.54 3.34
CA LEU A 36 -16.50 -9.50 4.29
C LEU A 36 -17.89 -9.07 4.76
N ASN A 37 -18.32 -7.84 4.44
CA ASN A 37 -19.55 -7.26 4.94
C ASN A 37 -20.60 -7.04 3.83
N GLY A 38 -20.19 -7.09 2.56
CA GLY A 38 -21.04 -7.02 1.37
C GLY A 38 -21.44 -5.60 0.95
N ASP A 39 -20.76 -4.56 1.42
CA ASP A 39 -21.06 -3.16 1.07
C ASP A 39 -20.42 -2.72 -0.26
N GLY A 40 -19.58 -3.56 -0.86
CA GLY A 40 -18.92 -3.31 -2.13
C GLY A 40 -17.61 -2.53 -2.02
N ASP A 41 -17.20 -2.14 -0.82
CA ASP A 41 -15.91 -1.53 -0.53
C ASP A 41 -15.05 -2.49 0.31
N VAL A 42 -13.73 -2.36 0.21
CA VAL A 42 -12.79 -3.18 1.01
C VAL A 42 -12.04 -2.28 1.97
N SER A 43 -12.28 -2.45 3.27
CA SER A 43 -11.51 -1.78 4.31
C SER A 43 -10.19 -2.50 4.60
N LEU A 44 -9.22 -1.77 5.18
CA LEU A 44 -7.95 -2.34 5.62
C LEU A 44 -8.13 -3.47 6.65
N THR A 45 -9.18 -3.39 7.47
CA THR A 45 -9.50 -4.39 8.48
C THR A 45 -9.89 -5.71 7.82
N GLU A 46 -10.76 -5.64 6.81
CA GLU A 46 -11.25 -6.81 6.08
C GLU A 46 -10.13 -7.46 5.26
N LEU A 47 -9.32 -6.65 4.58
CA LEU A 47 -8.13 -7.12 3.87
C LEU A 47 -7.14 -7.85 4.80
N ASN A 48 -6.96 -7.38 6.03
CA ASN A 48 -6.10 -8.05 7.01
C ASN A 48 -6.67 -9.42 7.41
N ILE A 49 -7.98 -9.50 7.67
CA ILE A 49 -8.66 -10.76 8.02
C ILE A 49 -8.55 -11.76 6.86
N TYR A 50 -8.89 -11.33 5.65
CA TYR A 50 -8.81 -12.16 4.44
C TYR A 50 -7.39 -12.69 4.22
N ASN A 51 -6.38 -11.83 4.24
CA ASN A 51 -4.98 -12.24 4.07
C ASN A 51 -4.51 -13.24 5.14
N ARG A 52 -4.96 -13.09 6.39
CA ARG A 52 -4.64 -14.06 7.45
C ARG A 52 -5.25 -15.43 7.18
N ASN A 53 -6.49 -15.47 6.72
CA ASN A 53 -7.19 -16.71 6.39
C ASN A 53 -6.54 -17.42 5.18
N GLN A 54 -6.13 -16.65 4.15
CA GLN A 54 -5.43 -17.19 2.99
C GLN A 54 -4.06 -17.79 3.33
N ARG A 55 -3.35 -17.19 4.32
CA ARG A 55 -2.03 -17.67 4.76
C ARG A 55 -2.09 -18.89 5.68
N ASN A 56 -3.19 -19.07 6.41
CA ASN A 56 -3.42 -20.21 7.30
C ASN A 56 -4.83 -20.77 7.07
N PRO A 57 -5.05 -21.50 5.97
CA PRO A 57 -6.30 -22.22 5.77
C PRO A 57 -6.45 -23.24 6.90
N LYS A 58 -7.54 -23.16 7.64
CA LYS A 58 -7.92 -24.16 8.65
C LYS A 58 -8.34 -25.46 7.98
#